data_AF-A0A8W8NHZ9-F1
#
_entry.id   AF-A0A8W8NHZ9-F1
#
_cell.length_a   1.000
_cell.length_b   1.000
_cell.length_c   1.000
_cell.angle_alpha   90.00
_cell.angle_beta   90.00
_cell.angle_gamma   90.00
#
_symmetry.space_group_name_H-M   'P 1'
#
loop_
_entity.id
_entity.type
_entity.pdbx_description
1 polymer ?
#
loop_
_entity_poly.entity_id
_entity_poly.type
_entity_poly.pdbx_seq_one_letter_code
_entity_poly.pdbx_strand_id
1 'polypeptide(L)'
;NEFVDLKNLLPTSGDEPLSIVVQAGKIELQQAASHKTPITIHQWTDAFLVFSTIYLQKFPHEACNLLKYMFTIREIHKLHGDQPWRMYDESFRKIRETSLLPWERVVTELRLKVASMG
;
A
#
# COMPACT_ATOMS: atom_id res chain seq x y z
N ASN A 1 -1.24 -14.94 7.03
CA ASN A 1 -0.89 -13.86 6.09
C ASN A 1 -1.04 -12.58 6.86
N GLU A 2 0.03 -12.04 7.41
CA GLU A 2 0.00 -10.77 8.13
C GLU A 2 -0.11 -9.60 7.14
N PHE A 3 -0.87 -8.56 7.49
CA PHE A 3 -0.95 -7.34 6.69
C PHE A 3 0.40 -6.63 6.65
N VAL A 4 0.96 -6.47 5.45
CA VAL A 4 2.19 -5.71 5.22
C VAL A 4 1.86 -4.31 4.72
N ASP A 5 2.28 -3.27 5.43
CA ASP A 5 2.25 -1.91 4.89
C ASP A 5 3.33 -1.77 3.80
N LEU A 6 2.89 -1.66 2.54
CA LEU A 6 3.75 -1.57 1.37
C LEU A 6 4.65 -0.32 1.40
N LYS A 7 4.26 0.75 2.11
CA LYS A 7 5.11 1.94 2.24
C LYS A 7 6.47 1.59 2.87
N ASN A 8 6.52 0.61 3.77
CA ASN A 8 7.75 0.18 4.44
C ASN A 8 8.71 -0.61 3.53
N LEU A 9 8.26 -1.01 2.33
CA LEU A 9 9.09 -1.71 1.34
C LEU A 9 9.79 -0.76 0.37
N LEU A 10 9.45 0.52 0.42
CA LEU A 10 10.15 1.52 -0.37
C LEU A 10 11.51 1.80 0.27
N PRO A 11 12.57 2.02 -0.53
CA PRO A 11 13.79 2.62 -0.03
C PRO A 11 13.35 3.92 0.63
N THR A 12 13.50 3.99 1.95
CA THR A 12 13.27 5.22 2.69
C THR A 12 14.09 6.28 1.96
N SER A 13 13.45 7.34 1.46
CA SER A 13 14.18 8.60 1.31
C SER A 13 14.78 8.85 2.69
N GLY A 14 16.06 8.51 2.81
CA GLY A 14 16.74 8.28 4.07
C GLY A 14 16.57 9.46 5.02
N ASP A 15 16.52 9.13 6.30
CA ASP A 15 16.62 10.05 7.42
C ASP A 15 15.60 11.19 7.37
N GLU A 16 14.39 10.91 7.89
CA GLU A 16 13.59 12.01 8.40
C GLU A 16 14.38 12.67 9.53
N PRO A 17 14.75 13.97 9.40
CA PRO A 17 15.60 14.60 10.38
C PRO A 17 14.88 14.61 11.72
N LEU A 18 15.46 13.90 12.68
CA LEU A 18 15.12 14.05 14.10
C LEU A 18 15.56 15.46 14.51
N SER A 19 14.61 16.35 14.77
CA SER A 19 14.93 17.64 15.38
C SER A 19 14.90 17.51 16.89
N ILE A 20 15.97 17.97 17.53
CA ILE A 20 16.06 18.04 18.99
C ILE A 20 15.78 19.48 19.39
N VAL A 21 14.71 19.70 20.15
CA VAL A 21 14.38 21.01 20.71
C VAL A 21 14.75 21.02 22.18
N VAL A 22 15.66 21.92 22.56
CA VAL A 22 16.06 22.12 23.96
C VAL A 22 15.44 23.42 24.46
N GLN A 23 14.50 23.32 25.41
CA GLN A 23 13.87 24.47 26.05
C GLN A 23 13.84 24.29 27.56
N ALA A 24 14.38 25.28 28.30
CA ALA A 24 14.26 25.39 29.76
C ALA A 24 14.57 24.10 30.55
N GLY A 25 15.64 23.38 30.18
CA GLY A 25 16.06 22.15 30.86
C GLY A 25 15.29 20.88 30.45
N LYS A 26 14.44 20.95 29.43
CA LYS A 26 13.81 19.80 28.78
C LYS A 26 14.38 19.58 27.39
N ILE A 27 14.60 18.32 27.05
CA ILE A 27 14.98 17.86 25.72
C ILE A 27 13.73 17.20 25.12
N GLU A 28 13.21 17.77 24.04
CA GLU A 28 12.09 17.21 23.28
C GLU A 28 12.60 16.72 21.92
N LEU A 29 12.36 15.45 21.64
CA LEU A 29 12.60 14.84 20.34
C LEU A 29 11.37 15.10 19.47
N GLN A 30 11.52 15.92 18.44
CA GLN A 30 10.51 16.14 17.42
C GLN A 30 10.88 15.30 16.20
N GLN A 31 10.16 14.21 15.99
CA GLN A 31 10.13 13.57 14.68
C GLN A 31 9.24 14.44 13.79
N ALA A 32 9.78 14.90 12.66
CA ALA A 32 8.93 15.37 11.60
C ALA A 32 7.91 14.26 11.29
N ALA A 33 6.64 14.65 11.11
CA ALA A 33 5.56 13.69 10.99
C ALA A 33 5.66 12.96 9.63
N SER A 34 6.44 11.87 9.60
CA SER A 34 6.71 11.01 8.44
C SER A 34 5.48 10.42 7.73
N HIS A 35 4.31 10.58 8.34
CA HIS A 35 3.12 9.82 7.96
C HIS A 35 2.10 10.58 7.13
N LYS A 36 2.34 11.84 6.73
CA LYS A 36 1.25 12.65 6.17
C LYS A 36 0.97 12.44 4.68
N THR A 37 1.93 11.99 3.87
CA THR A 37 1.71 11.83 2.43
C THR A 37 1.45 10.36 2.06
N PRO A 38 0.28 10.05 1.49
CA PRO A 38 0.01 8.74 0.92
C PRO A 38 0.93 8.44 -0.28
N ILE A 39 1.46 7.22 -0.40
CA ILE A 39 2.38 6.81 -1.48
C ILE A 39 1.73 6.91 -2.86
N THR A 40 2.33 7.50 -3.89
CA THR A 40 1.72 7.55 -5.23
C THR A 40 1.44 6.16 -5.82
N ILE A 41 0.64 6.06 -6.89
CA ILE A 41 0.43 4.77 -7.58
C ILE A 41 1.75 4.14 -8.07
N HIS A 42 2.73 4.97 -8.43
CA HIS A 42 4.05 4.50 -8.87
C HIS A 42 4.85 3.92 -7.70
N GLN A 43 4.88 4.65 -6.58
CA GLN A 43 5.49 4.16 -5.34
C GLN A 43 4.80 2.88 -4.85
N TRP A 44 3.48 2.80 -4.90
CA TRP A 44 2.76 1.57 -4.59
C TRP A 44 3.13 0.43 -5.54
N THR A 45 3.28 0.70 -6.83
CA THR A 45 3.68 -0.31 -7.82
C THR A 45 5.07 -0.85 -7.51
N ASP A 46 6.04 0.02 -7.23
CA ASP A 46 7.41 -0.38 -6.87
C ASP A 46 7.43 -1.23 -5.60
N ALA A 47 6.73 -0.78 -4.56
CA ALA A 47 6.59 -1.53 -3.32
C ALA A 47 5.88 -2.88 -3.51
N PHE A 48 4.85 -2.92 -4.35
CA PHE A 48 4.11 -4.13 -4.66
C PHE A 48 4.96 -5.13 -5.46
N LEU A 49 5.87 -4.66 -6.32
CA LEU A 49 6.84 -5.52 -6.99
C LEU A 49 7.83 -6.13 -5.99
N VAL A 50 8.35 -5.35 -5.04
CA VAL A 50 9.21 -5.88 -3.95
C VAL A 50 8.45 -6.94 -3.15
N PHE A 51 7.24 -6.62 -2.71
CA PHE A 51 6.35 -7.58 -2.04
C PHE A 51 6.16 -8.86 -2.86
N SER A 52 5.84 -8.72 -4.15
CA SER A 52 5.58 -9.84 -5.04
C SER A 52 6.81 -10.72 -5.20
N THR A 53 8.01 -10.16 -5.30
CA THR A 53 9.25 -10.96 -5.43
C THR A 53 9.46 -11.87 -4.22
N ILE A 54 9.25 -11.35 -3.00
CA ILE A 54 9.37 -12.12 -1.75
C ILE A 54 8.23 -13.14 -1.63
N TYR A 55 6.98 -12.71 -1.91
CA TYR A 55 5.81 -13.58 -1.82
C TYR A 55 5.91 -14.78 -2.77
N LEU A 56 6.39 -14.55 -4.00
CA LEU A 56 6.52 -15.57 -5.03
C LEU A 56 7.64 -16.57 -4.78
N GLN A 57 8.61 -16.27 -3.90
CA GLN A 57 9.57 -17.29 -3.43
C GLN A 57 8.85 -18.43 -2.70
N LYS A 58 7.75 -18.13 -2.00
CA LYS A 58 6.95 -19.11 -1.26
C LYS A 58 5.78 -19.66 -2.07
N PHE A 59 5.15 -18.85 -2.93
CA PHE A 59 3.98 -19.23 -3.72
C PHE A 59 4.15 -18.92 -5.22
N PRO A 60 5.03 -19.64 -5.95
CA PRO A 60 5.32 -19.32 -7.35
C PRO A 60 4.09 -19.37 -8.28
N HIS A 61 3.10 -20.21 -7.96
CA HIS A 61 1.87 -20.36 -8.73
C HIS A 61 0.97 -19.12 -8.70
N GLU A 62 1.20 -18.19 -7.76
CA GLU A 62 0.42 -16.96 -7.62
C GLU A 62 0.88 -15.83 -8.55
N ALA A 63 1.91 -16.06 -9.40
CA ALA A 63 2.51 -15.02 -10.23
C ALA A 63 1.49 -14.31 -11.13
N CYS A 64 0.69 -15.07 -11.89
CA CYS A 64 -0.34 -14.49 -12.75
C CYS A 64 -1.44 -13.78 -11.95
N ASN A 65 -1.75 -14.28 -10.75
CA ASN A 65 -2.79 -13.73 -9.88
C ASN A 65 -2.38 -12.36 -9.33
N LEU A 66 -1.13 -12.23 -8.87
CA LEU A 66 -0.55 -10.96 -8.43
C LEU A 66 -0.45 -9.94 -9.57
N LEU A 67 -0.10 -10.36 -10.79
CA LEU A 67 -0.09 -9.48 -11.96
C LEU A 67 -1.51 -8.96 -12.29
N LYS A 68 -2.53 -9.82 -12.17
CA LYS A 68 -3.93 -9.42 -12.38
C LYS A 68 -4.41 -8.45 -11.30
N TYR A 69 -4.00 -8.67 -10.06
CA TYR A 69 -4.27 -7.75 -8.96
C TYR A 69 -3.64 -6.38 -9.20
N MET A 70 -2.33 -6.34 -9.52
CA MET A 70 -1.62 -5.11 -9.84
C MET A 70 -2.26 -4.34 -11.00
N PHE A 71 -2.68 -5.05 -12.06
CA PHE A 71 -3.43 -4.46 -13.16
C PHE A 71 -4.73 -3.82 -12.67
N THR A 72 -5.49 -4.49 -11.81
CA THR A 72 -6.76 -4.01 -11.29
C THR A 72 -6.58 -2.71 -10.48
N ILE A 73 -5.58 -2.63 -9.60
CA ILE A 73 -5.31 -1.42 -8.82
C ILE A 73 -4.92 -0.25 -9.73
N ARG A 74 -4.04 -0.49 -10.71
CA ARG A 74 -3.63 0.54 -11.69
C ARG A 74 -4.76 0.97 -12.62
N GLU A 75 -5.67 0.06 -12.96
CA GLU A 75 -6.88 0.37 -13.72
C GLU A 75 -7.83 1.28 -12.91
N ILE A 76 -8.05 1.00 -11.63
CA ILE A 76 -8.86 1.86 -10.75
C ILE A 76 -8.24 3.26 -10.65
N HIS A 77 -6.92 3.36 -10.51
CA HIS A 77 -6.22 4.65 -10.50
C HIS A 77 -6.45 5.42 -11.81
N LYS A 78 -6.28 4.75 -12.95
CA LYS A 78 -6.49 5.35 -14.28
C LYS A 78 -7.92 5.90 -14.45
N LEU A 79 -8.92 5.20 -13.92
CA LEU A 79 -10.34 5.55 -14.08
C LEU A 79 -10.84 6.58 -13.06
N HIS A 80 -10.34 6.53 -11.83
CA HIS A 80 -10.95 7.24 -10.69
C HIS A 80 -9.96 8.09 -9.86
N GLY A 81 -8.68 8.16 -10.24
CA GLY A 81 -7.68 8.98 -9.56
C GLY A 81 -7.14 8.37 -8.26
N ASP A 82 -6.56 9.20 -7.39
CA ASP A 82 -5.64 8.75 -6.33
C ASP A 82 -6.28 8.16 -5.07
N GLN A 83 -7.48 8.59 -4.68
CA GLN A 83 -8.14 8.09 -3.47
C GLN A 83 -8.77 6.70 -3.66
N PRO A 84 -9.48 6.44 -4.78
CA PRO A 84 -10.27 5.21 -4.87
C PRO A 84 -9.42 3.93 -4.94
N TRP A 85 -8.29 3.92 -5.65
CA TRP A 85 -7.44 2.71 -5.72
C TRP A 85 -6.86 2.32 -4.35
N ARG A 86 -6.54 3.30 -3.49
CA ARG A 86 -6.00 3.06 -2.14
C ARG A 86 -7.03 2.36 -1.27
N MET A 87 -8.25 2.89 -1.28
CA MET A 87 -9.35 2.32 -0.53
C MET A 87 -9.61 0.87 -0.96
N TYR A 88 -9.59 0.61 -2.27
CA TYR A 88 -9.73 -0.76 -2.78
C TYR A 88 -8.56 -1.66 -2.33
N ASP A 89 -7.31 -1.24 -2.53
CA ASP A 89 -6.11 -2.00 -2.16
C ASP A 89 -6.12 -2.37 -0.67
N GLU A 90 -6.28 -1.38 0.21
CA GLU A 90 -6.27 -1.59 1.66
C GLU A 90 -7.42 -2.48 2.11
N SER A 91 -8.64 -2.25 1.61
CA SER A 91 -9.81 -3.05 1.96
C SER A 91 -9.64 -4.50 1.50
N PHE A 92 -9.15 -4.70 0.27
CA PHE A 92 -8.91 -6.02 -0.29
C PHE A 92 -7.85 -6.78 0.52
N ARG A 93 -6.70 -6.16 0.83
CA ARG A 93 -5.61 -6.81 1.57
C ARG A 93 -6.02 -7.15 3.02
N LYS A 94 -6.85 -6.31 3.67
CA LYS A 94 -7.46 -6.61 4.98
C LYS A 94 -8.43 -7.79 4.93
N ILE A 95 -9.27 -7.89 3.91
CA ILE A 95 -10.17 -9.05 3.72
C ILE A 95 -9.33 -10.31 3.48
N ARG A 96 -8.28 -10.21 2.65
CA ARG A 96 -7.42 -11.34 2.31
C ARG A 96 -6.65 -11.90 3.51
N GLU A 97 -6.28 -11.05 4.46
CA GLU A 97 -5.66 -11.45 5.73
C GLU A 97 -6.56 -12.41 6.52
N THR A 98 -7.88 -12.19 6.52
CA THR A 98 -8.85 -12.97 7.31
C THR A 98 -9.51 -14.12 6.54
N SER A 99 -9.54 -14.09 5.20
CA SER A 99 -10.39 -15.00 4.40
C SER A 99 -9.71 -15.70 3.21
N LEU A 100 -8.38 -15.64 3.08
CA LEU A 100 -7.62 -16.29 1.99
C LEU A 100 -8.16 -15.96 0.58
N LEU A 101 -8.68 -14.75 0.40
CA LEU A 101 -9.21 -14.28 -0.89
C LEU A 101 -8.13 -14.36 -2.01
N PRO A 102 -8.42 -14.96 -3.18
CA PRO A 102 -7.48 -15.03 -4.29
C PRO A 102 -7.11 -13.64 -4.81
N TRP A 103 -5.84 -13.41 -5.16
CA TRP A 103 -5.34 -12.08 -5.58
C TRP A 103 -6.06 -11.53 -6.81
N GLU A 104 -6.36 -12.40 -7.78
CA GLU A 104 -7.03 -12.09 -9.04
C GLU A 104 -8.52 -11.77 -8.89
N ARG A 105 -9.10 -12.05 -7.72
CA ARG A 105 -10.53 -11.86 -7.46
C ARG A 105 -10.85 -10.36 -7.45
N VAL A 106 -11.78 -9.95 -8.31
CA VAL A 106 -12.41 -8.63 -8.20
C VAL A 106 -13.52 -8.71 -7.15
N VAL A 107 -13.43 -7.90 -6.10
CA VAL A 107 -14.50 -7.76 -5.09
C VAL A 107 -15.47 -6.70 -5.61
N THR A 108 -16.59 -7.16 -6.16
CA THR A 108 -17.58 -6.30 -6.83
C THR A 108 -18.07 -5.18 -5.93
N GLU A 109 -18.30 -5.46 -4.64
CA GLU A 109 -18.76 -4.49 -3.66
C GLU A 109 -17.73 -3.37 -3.46
N LEU A 110 -16.45 -3.71 -3.35
CA LEU A 110 -15.37 -2.72 -3.28
C LEU A 110 -15.24 -1.95 -4.59
N ARG A 111 -15.39 -2.61 -5.74
CA ARG A 111 -15.30 -1.99 -7.07
C ARG A 111 -16.41 -0.98 -7.31
N LEU A 112 -17.64 -1.31 -6.93
CA LEU A 112 -18.78 -0.38 -7.00
C LEU A 112 -18.58 0.80 -6.05
N LYS A 113 -18.07 0.54 -4.84
CA LYS A 113 -17.80 1.59 -3.86
C LYS A 113 -16.75 2.60 -4.34
N VAL A 114 -15.68 2.15 -5.00
CA VAL A 114 -14.68 3.08 -5.57
C VAL A 114 -15.19 3.84 -6.78
N ALA A 115 -16.05 3.21 -7.60
CA ALA A 115 -16.61 3.86 -8.78
C ALA A 115 -17.53 5.04 -8.40
N SER A 116 -18.19 4.98 -7.24
CA SER A 116 -19.02 6.08 -6.73
C SER A 116 -18.23 7.19 -6.02
N MET A 117 -16.90 7.08 -5.91
CA MET A 117 -16.04 8.10 -5.29
C MET A 117 -15.46 9.12 -6.28
N GLY A 118 -15.64 8.88 -7.59
CA GLY A 118 -15.16 9.74 -8.67
C GLY A 118 -16.21 10.72 -9.18
#